data_AF-A0A3D2V360-F1
#
_entry.id   AF-A0A3D2V360-F1
#
_cell.length_a   1.000
_cell.length_b   1.000
_cell.length_c   1.000
_cell.angle_alpha   90.00
_cell.angle_beta   90.00
_cell.angle_gamma   90.00
#
_symmetry.space_group_name_H-M   'P 1'
#
loop_
_entity.id
_entity.type
_entity.pdbx_description
1 polymer ?
#
loop_
_entity_poly.entity_id
_entity_poly.type
_entity_poly.pdbx_seq_one_letter_code
_entity_poly.pdbx_strand_id
1 'polypeptide(L)'
;MTFGEHLEELRVRLAKALIGVVMGIAIGLFVADWVVERIQDPLKAALTDFYSIKEMEEFKEKGVAIDTESARALIEEEGMIADMMNIELDQLILRLKEASPDQLGVIQYLPYSFVSTDFAPADGLAKTVAPYQPFFAQIQAESAKADSLGGAVLSYLDDQQQSIVTSLASEENNSTMQDALGIMNALANDPTLVDGALKPHLDAVTDAMSDLEASQRVKDSVQQMQDRIENETSDEQKSSLTRRLNRFVLCRIFPEYLRTPRPATIEIPVWKKIDIKVQTLNAHEAFMIWLKAAVIAGFVVASPWVFFQLWAFVAAGLYPHERRYVYIYLPFSTILFLGGACVAFFLVMHPVLDFLFSYNRMMKIDPDPRISEWLGFVLFLPVGFGIAFQLPLVMLMLNRIGILTIEAYLSKWRVAVLVIFVAAMLLTPADPVSMLMLAVPLTALYFLGILLCKWMPRTKNPYEEGYDPD
;
A
#
# COMPACT_ATOMS: atom_id res chain seq x y z
N MET A 1 15.12 -54.15 -29.33
CA MET A 1 14.60 -52.99 -30.06
C MET A 1 15.76 -52.36 -30.80
N THR A 2 15.60 -52.05 -32.08
CA THR A 2 16.61 -51.28 -32.82
C THR A 2 16.55 -49.80 -32.41
N PHE A 3 17.62 -49.03 -32.62
CA PHE A 3 17.63 -47.60 -32.28
C PHE A 3 16.52 -46.81 -33.02
N GLY A 4 16.20 -47.21 -34.26
CA GLY A 4 15.11 -46.63 -35.05
C GLY A 4 13.74 -46.86 -34.42
N GLU A 5 13.44 -48.08 -33.97
CA GLU A 5 12.20 -48.41 -33.26
C GLU A 5 12.06 -47.60 -31.95
N HIS A 6 13.17 -47.34 -31.25
CA HIS A 6 13.15 -46.53 -30.02
C HIS A 6 12.83 -45.05 -30.30
N LEU A 7 13.36 -44.47 -31.39
CA LEU A 7 13.01 -43.11 -31.82
C LEU A 7 11.55 -43.01 -32.29
N GLU A 8 11.04 -44.05 -32.94
CA GLU A 8 9.63 -44.09 -33.35
C GLU A 8 8.71 -44.17 -32.14
N GLU A 9 9.06 -44.98 -31.13
CA GLU A 9 8.32 -45.02 -29.88
C GLU A 9 8.40 -43.67 -29.14
N LEU A 10 9.56 -43.02 -29.08
CA LEU A 10 9.70 -41.67 -28.51
C LEU A 10 8.72 -40.69 -29.15
N ARG A 11 8.68 -40.64 -30.49
CA ARG A 11 7.81 -39.72 -31.23
C ARG A 11 6.34 -39.97 -30.90
N VAL A 12 5.90 -41.23 -30.92
CA VAL A 12 4.49 -41.60 -30.64
C VAL A 12 4.11 -41.23 -29.21
N ARG A 13 4.98 -41.50 -28.23
CA ARG A 13 4.74 -41.17 -26.82
C ARG A 13 4.69 -39.67 -26.60
N LEU A 14 5.61 -38.94 -27.21
CA LEU A 14 5.66 -37.48 -27.15
C LEU A 14 4.42 -36.84 -27.79
N ALA A 15 3.95 -37.36 -28.92
CA ALA A 15 2.71 -36.91 -29.54
C ALA A 15 1.49 -37.15 -28.64
N LYS A 16 1.39 -38.33 -28.00
CA LYS A 16 0.31 -38.64 -27.05
C LYS A 16 0.37 -37.78 -25.78
N ALA A 17 1.58 -37.50 -25.28
CA ALA A 17 1.77 -36.61 -24.15
C ALA A 17 1.32 -35.19 -24.52
N LEU A 18 1.69 -34.70 -25.70
CA LEU A 18 1.29 -33.39 -26.21
C LEU A 18 -0.23 -33.26 -26.34
N ILE A 19 -0.91 -34.28 -26.88
CA ILE A 19 -2.38 -34.31 -26.95
C ILE A 19 -2.98 -34.20 -25.54
N GLY A 20 -2.43 -34.94 -24.57
CA GLY A 20 -2.88 -34.86 -23.18
C GLY A 20 -2.66 -33.48 -22.56
N VAL A 21 -1.54 -32.82 -22.86
CA VAL A 21 -1.28 -31.44 -22.44
C VAL A 21 -2.29 -30.49 -23.08
N VAL A 22 -2.56 -30.59 -24.38
CA VAL A 22 -3.55 -29.74 -25.07
C VAL A 22 -4.94 -29.92 -24.47
N MET A 23 -5.35 -31.16 -24.21
CA MET A 23 -6.62 -31.45 -23.53
C MET A 23 -6.64 -30.90 -22.10
N GLY A 24 -5.53 -31.02 -21.38
CA GLY A 24 -5.36 -30.43 -20.05
C GLY A 24 -5.47 -28.92 -20.07
N ILE A 25 -4.83 -28.24 -21.02
CA ILE A 25 -4.93 -26.79 -21.22
C ILE A 25 -6.38 -26.39 -21.53
N ALA A 26 -7.08 -27.15 -22.37
CA ALA A 26 -8.49 -26.90 -22.64
C ALA A 26 -9.35 -26.97 -21.37
N ILE A 27 -9.09 -27.95 -20.49
CA ILE A 27 -9.72 -28.01 -19.15
C ILE A 27 -9.27 -26.81 -18.29
N GLY A 28 -7.99 -26.46 -18.34
CA GLY A 28 -7.40 -25.35 -17.60
C GLY A 28 -8.06 -24.00 -17.94
N LEU A 29 -8.50 -23.79 -19.18
CA LEU A 29 -9.25 -22.59 -19.57
C LEU A 29 -10.56 -22.42 -18.78
N PHE A 30 -11.21 -23.51 -18.36
CA PHE A 30 -12.43 -23.45 -17.54
C PHE A 30 -12.15 -23.20 -16.06
N VAL A 31 -10.93 -23.50 -15.59
CA VAL A 31 -10.54 -23.39 -14.17
C VAL A 31 -9.65 -22.16 -13.92
N ALA A 32 -9.24 -21.46 -14.98
CA ALA A 32 -8.29 -20.35 -14.92
C ALA A 32 -8.74 -19.23 -13.98
N ASP A 33 -10.02 -18.84 -14.00
CA ASP A 33 -10.56 -17.80 -13.12
C ASP A 33 -10.40 -18.18 -11.64
N TRP A 34 -10.78 -19.40 -11.29
CA TRP A 34 -10.63 -19.95 -9.94
C TRP A 34 -9.15 -20.00 -9.50
N VAL A 35 -8.26 -20.37 -10.42
CA VAL A 35 -6.81 -20.41 -10.15
C VAL A 35 -6.27 -19.01 -9.90
N VAL A 36 -6.61 -18.03 -10.74
CA VAL A 36 -6.15 -16.64 -10.60
C VAL A 36 -6.64 -16.06 -9.28
N GLU A 37 -7.91 -16.24 -8.93
CA GLU A 37 -8.48 -15.75 -7.67
C GLU A 37 -7.74 -16.36 -6.47
N ARG A 38 -7.59 -17.69 -6.43
CA ARG A 38 -6.93 -18.38 -5.32
C ARG A 38 -5.46 -18.01 -5.17
N ILE A 39 -4.80 -17.76 -6.29
CA ILE A 39 -3.39 -17.39 -6.30
C ILE A 39 -3.19 -15.97 -5.75
N GLN A 40 -4.15 -15.05 -5.93
CA GLN A 40 -4.08 -13.67 -5.41
C GLN A 40 -4.09 -13.58 -3.89
N ASP A 41 -4.68 -14.56 -3.21
CA ASP A 41 -4.84 -14.56 -1.75
C ASP A 41 -3.51 -14.38 -0.98
N PRO A 42 -2.44 -15.18 -1.22
CA PRO A 42 -1.17 -15.00 -0.52
C PRO A 42 -0.51 -13.64 -0.74
N LEU A 43 -0.68 -13.02 -1.91
CA LEU A 43 -0.18 -11.66 -2.13
C LEU A 43 -0.98 -10.64 -1.36
N LYS A 44 -2.31 -10.72 -1.39
CA LYS A 44 -3.18 -9.81 -0.66
C LYS A 44 -2.88 -9.89 0.84
N ALA A 45 -2.75 -11.11 1.38
CA ALA A 45 -2.37 -11.31 2.77
C ALA A 45 -1.02 -10.65 3.11
N ALA A 46 0.02 -10.94 2.32
CA ALA A 46 1.36 -10.41 2.58
C ALA A 46 1.46 -8.88 2.39
N LEU A 47 0.68 -8.28 1.48
CA LEU A 47 0.57 -6.83 1.34
C LEU A 47 -0.20 -6.19 2.50
N THR A 48 -1.29 -6.81 2.96
CA THR A 48 -2.04 -6.36 4.15
C THR A 48 -1.11 -6.33 5.36
N ASP A 49 -0.33 -7.40 5.57
CA ASP A 49 0.67 -7.49 6.64
C ASP A 49 1.79 -6.45 6.49
N PHE A 50 2.18 -6.12 5.25
CA PHE A 50 3.17 -5.07 5.01
C PHE A 50 2.65 -3.69 5.43
N TYR A 51 1.44 -3.31 4.96
CA TYR A 51 0.87 -1.99 5.23
C TYR A 51 0.50 -1.83 6.71
N SER A 52 -0.04 -2.86 7.35
CA SER A 52 -0.36 -2.84 8.78
C SER A 52 0.87 -2.57 9.66
N ILE A 53 1.98 -3.25 9.39
CA ILE A 53 3.25 -3.05 10.11
C ILE A 53 3.81 -1.65 9.86
N LYS A 54 3.80 -1.19 8.60
CA LYS A 54 4.30 0.15 8.25
C LYS A 54 3.56 1.24 9.01
N GLU A 55 2.22 1.17 9.05
CA GLU A 55 1.43 2.17 9.76
C GLU A 55 1.68 2.18 11.26
N MET A 56 1.88 1.01 11.87
CA MET A 56 2.28 0.93 13.28
C MET A 56 3.59 1.65 13.58
N GLU A 57 4.57 1.54 12.68
CA GLU A 57 5.84 2.25 12.79
C GLU A 57 5.62 3.76 12.66
N GLU A 58 4.85 4.22 11.66
CA GLU A 58 4.52 5.64 11.49
C GLU A 58 3.76 6.24 12.69
N PHE A 59 2.82 5.49 13.27
CA PHE A 59 2.07 5.92 14.44
C PHE A 59 2.95 6.13 15.66
N LYS A 60 3.90 5.22 15.90
CA LYS A 60 4.88 5.36 16.98
C LYS A 60 5.79 6.57 16.78
N GLU A 61 6.14 6.90 15.54
CA GLU A 61 6.99 8.06 15.23
C GLU A 61 6.26 9.39 15.36
N LYS A 62 4.99 9.48 14.91
CA LYS A 62 4.22 10.75 14.90
C LYS A 62 3.67 11.17 16.28
N GLY A 63 3.67 10.28 17.28
CA GLY A 63 3.20 10.60 18.64
C GLY A 63 1.72 11.02 18.70
N VAL A 64 0.91 10.57 17.74
CA VAL A 64 -0.53 10.86 17.70
C VAL A 64 -1.17 10.22 18.94
N ALA A 65 -2.02 10.97 19.65
CA ALA A 65 -2.69 10.57 20.88
C ALA A 65 -3.81 9.53 20.68
N ILE A 66 -3.59 8.55 19.81
CA ILE A 66 -4.44 7.36 19.72
C ILE A 66 -3.86 6.35 20.71
N ASP A 67 -4.72 5.78 21.55
CA ASP A 67 -4.34 4.65 22.38
C ASP A 67 -3.75 3.53 21.50
N THR A 68 -2.46 3.25 21.67
CA THR A 68 -1.68 2.33 20.82
C THR A 68 -2.28 0.93 20.82
N GLU A 69 -2.97 0.54 21.89
CA GLU A 69 -3.64 -0.75 22.02
C GLU A 69 -4.93 -0.81 21.18
N SER A 70 -5.75 0.25 21.24
CA SER A 70 -6.95 0.38 20.38
C SER A 70 -6.59 0.46 18.88
N ALA A 71 -5.57 1.22 18.51
CA ALA A 71 -5.06 1.26 17.13
C ALA A 71 -4.54 -0.12 16.69
N ARG A 72 -3.91 -0.85 17.61
CA ARG A 72 -3.43 -2.21 17.38
C ARG A 72 -4.52 -3.21 17.11
N ALA A 73 -5.60 -3.18 17.87
CA ALA A 73 -6.76 -4.03 17.61
C ALA A 73 -7.36 -3.75 16.22
N LEU A 74 -7.54 -2.48 15.85
CA LEU A 74 -8.12 -2.12 14.55
C LEU A 74 -7.24 -2.53 13.36
N ILE A 75 -5.92 -2.44 13.50
CA ILE A 75 -4.98 -2.80 12.44
C ILE A 75 -4.76 -4.32 12.37
N GLU A 76 -4.53 -5.01 13.49
CA GLU A 76 -4.22 -6.45 13.53
C GLU A 76 -5.48 -7.32 13.39
N GLU A 77 -6.61 -6.95 13.99
CA GLU A 77 -7.83 -7.77 13.97
C GLU A 77 -8.77 -7.41 12.81
N GLU A 78 -8.91 -6.13 12.47
CA GLU A 78 -9.85 -5.68 11.44
C GLU A 78 -9.20 -5.34 10.09
N GLY A 79 -7.86 -5.34 10.01
CA GLY A 79 -7.13 -5.01 8.78
C GLY A 79 -7.40 -3.60 8.29
N MET A 80 -7.57 -2.66 9.22
CA MET A 80 -7.82 -1.25 8.91
C MET A 80 -6.52 -0.45 8.91
N ILE A 81 -6.50 0.55 8.03
CA ILE A 81 -5.44 1.54 7.93
C ILE A 81 -5.98 2.93 8.24
N ALA A 82 -5.16 3.76 8.85
CA ALA A 82 -5.53 5.11 9.20
C ALA A 82 -5.15 6.09 8.11
N ASP A 83 -6.17 6.69 7.50
CA ASP A 83 -5.98 7.81 6.59
C ASP A 83 -6.13 9.12 7.36
N MET A 84 -5.08 9.93 7.39
CA MET A 84 -5.10 11.21 8.10
C MET A 84 -5.86 12.23 7.26
N MET A 85 -7.10 12.51 7.64
CA MET A 85 -7.94 13.47 6.95
C MET A 85 -7.88 14.82 7.65
N ASN A 86 -7.62 15.87 6.87
CA ASN A 86 -7.76 17.24 7.33
C ASN A 86 -9.22 17.66 7.24
N ILE A 87 -9.86 17.85 8.40
CA ILE A 87 -11.26 18.27 8.48
C ILE A 87 -11.31 19.70 9.01
N GLU A 88 -12.06 20.57 8.33
CA GLU A 88 -12.30 21.94 8.80
C GLU A 88 -13.09 21.92 10.12
N LEU A 89 -12.52 22.50 11.17
CA LEU A 89 -13.09 22.53 12.51
C LEU A 89 -14.46 23.23 12.55
N ASP A 90 -14.58 24.34 11.83
CA ASP A 90 -15.83 25.11 11.72
C ASP A 90 -16.97 24.23 11.16
N GLN A 91 -16.69 23.49 10.07
CA GLN A 91 -17.67 22.60 9.44
C GLN A 91 -18.00 21.43 10.36
N LEU A 92 -16.99 20.84 11.01
CA LEU A 92 -17.19 19.72 11.93
C LEU A 92 -18.09 20.12 13.10
N ILE A 93 -17.81 21.25 13.77
CA ILE A 93 -18.61 21.72 14.91
C ILE A 93 -20.04 22.04 14.48
N LEU A 94 -20.23 22.67 13.31
CA LEU A 94 -21.56 22.96 12.77
C LEU A 94 -22.35 21.67 12.55
N ARG A 95 -21.74 20.68 11.90
CA ARG A 95 -22.37 19.36 11.64
C ARG A 95 -22.65 18.59 12.92
N LEU A 96 -21.75 18.66 13.90
CA LEU A 96 -21.95 18.00 15.20
C LEU A 96 -23.08 18.65 16.00
N LYS A 97 -23.22 19.98 15.97
CA LYS A 97 -24.36 20.70 16.54
C LYS A 97 -25.68 20.32 15.88
N GLU A 98 -25.69 20.23 14.55
CA GLU A 98 -26.86 19.75 13.79
C GLU A 98 -27.25 18.31 14.17
N ALA A 99 -26.25 17.43 14.34
CA ALA A 99 -26.47 16.01 14.61
C ALA A 99 -26.90 15.72 16.06
N SER A 100 -26.37 16.47 17.04
CA SER A 100 -26.66 16.27 18.47
C SER A 100 -26.96 17.58 19.19
N PRO A 101 -28.13 18.22 18.91
CA PRO A 101 -28.46 19.53 19.46
C PRO A 101 -28.48 19.57 21.00
N ASP A 102 -29.00 18.51 21.63
CA ASP A 102 -29.19 18.45 23.09
C ASP A 102 -27.88 18.42 23.89
N GLN A 103 -26.81 17.88 23.29
CA GLN A 103 -25.51 17.73 23.95
C GLN A 103 -24.53 18.85 23.57
N LEU A 104 -24.57 19.31 22.31
CA LEU A 104 -23.57 20.20 21.74
C LEU A 104 -24.09 21.62 21.49
N GLY A 105 -25.40 21.87 21.67
CA GLY A 105 -26.00 23.20 21.59
C GLY A 105 -25.46 24.19 22.64
N VAL A 106 -24.87 23.70 23.73
CA VAL A 106 -24.26 24.53 24.79
C VAL A 106 -22.90 25.11 24.35
N ILE A 107 -22.26 24.54 23.33
CA ILE A 107 -20.95 25.00 22.87
C ILE A 107 -21.10 26.36 22.17
N GLN A 108 -20.65 27.42 22.84
CA GLN A 108 -20.57 28.78 22.31
C GLN A 108 -19.37 28.93 21.38
N TYR A 109 -19.38 28.19 20.26
CA TYR A 109 -18.41 28.36 19.18
C TYR A 109 -19.04 29.18 18.06
N LEU A 110 -18.38 30.29 17.72
CA LEU A 110 -18.73 31.17 16.61
C LEU A 110 -17.84 30.81 15.41
N PRO A 111 -18.39 30.22 14.33
CA PRO A 111 -17.59 29.88 13.16
C PRO A 111 -16.89 31.10 12.57
N TYR A 112 -15.71 30.87 12.00
CA TYR A 112 -14.87 31.90 11.37
C TYR A 112 -14.35 33.00 12.30
N SER A 113 -14.26 32.74 13.60
CA SER A 113 -13.62 33.65 14.57
C SER A 113 -12.11 33.67 14.38
N PHE A 114 -11.48 34.80 14.65
CA PHE A 114 -10.03 34.91 14.77
C PHE A 114 -9.49 34.06 15.90
N VAL A 115 -8.39 33.36 15.63
CA VAL A 115 -7.62 32.57 16.59
C VAL A 115 -6.19 33.10 16.67
N SER A 116 -5.44 32.75 17.73
CA SER A 116 -4.11 33.31 17.94
C SER A 116 -3.11 33.01 16.82
N THR A 117 -3.31 31.93 16.08
CA THR A 117 -2.50 31.55 14.92
C THR A 117 -2.73 32.41 13.68
N ASP A 118 -3.78 33.24 13.66
CA ASP A 118 -4.09 34.15 12.55
C ASP A 118 -3.18 35.37 12.52
N PHE A 119 -2.50 35.69 13.63
CA PHE A 119 -1.60 36.83 13.71
C PHE A 119 -0.15 36.44 13.36
N ALA A 120 0.51 37.21 12.51
CA ALA A 120 1.93 37.08 12.17
C ALA A 120 2.82 37.85 13.17
N PRO A 121 4.05 37.39 13.48
CA PRO A 121 4.83 36.32 12.83
C PRO A 121 4.75 34.94 13.50
N ALA A 122 3.94 34.73 14.54
CA ALA A 122 4.09 33.57 15.42
C ALA A 122 3.94 32.19 14.73
N ASP A 123 5.00 31.40 14.76
CA ASP A 123 5.00 29.97 14.46
C ASP A 123 4.51 29.19 15.70
N GLY A 124 3.23 29.36 16.06
CA GLY A 124 2.59 28.61 17.15
C GLY A 124 1.44 29.36 17.84
N LEU A 125 0.83 28.73 18.85
CA LEU A 125 -0.17 29.37 19.73
C LEU A 125 0.50 30.48 20.54
N ALA A 126 0.44 31.71 20.06
CA ALA A 126 0.95 32.87 20.80
C ALA A 126 0.18 33.02 22.11
N LYS A 127 0.92 33.02 23.23
CA LYS A 127 0.36 33.18 24.58
C LYS A 127 0.38 34.64 25.05
N THR A 128 1.12 35.51 24.37
CA THR A 128 1.33 36.91 24.73
C THR A 128 0.98 37.83 23.58
N VAL A 129 0.54 39.06 23.90
CA VAL A 129 0.20 40.10 22.91
C VAL A 129 1.42 40.81 22.34
N ALA A 130 2.57 40.76 23.05
CA ALA A 130 3.77 41.53 22.72
C ALA A 130 4.19 41.51 21.23
N PRO A 131 4.14 40.37 20.49
CA PRO A 131 4.47 40.35 19.06
C PRO A 131 3.51 41.15 18.17
N TYR A 132 2.28 41.41 18.64
CA TYR A 132 1.19 42.04 17.90
C TYR A 132 0.90 43.46 18.37
N GLN A 133 1.60 43.96 19.37
CA GLN A 133 1.47 45.35 19.84
C GLN A 133 1.67 46.40 18.73
N PRO A 134 2.61 46.24 17.76
CA PRO A 134 2.76 47.21 16.68
C PRO A 134 1.50 47.41 15.82
N PHE A 135 0.67 46.36 15.67
CA PHE A 135 -0.61 46.43 14.96
C PHE A 135 -1.58 47.38 15.67
N PHE A 136 -1.78 47.21 16.98
CA PHE A 136 -2.67 48.07 17.76
C PHE A 136 -2.11 49.49 17.91
N ALA A 137 -0.78 49.64 17.99
CA ALA A 137 -0.13 50.94 17.99
C ALA A 137 -0.35 51.71 16.67
N GLN A 138 -0.36 51.03 15.52
CA GLN A 138 -0.69 51.66 14.24
C GLN A 138 -2.13 52.16 14.21
N ILE A 139 -3.09 51.31 14.63
CA ILE A 139 -4.51 51.68 14.72
C ILE A 139 -4.68 52.92 15.60
N GLN A 140 -4.01 52.94 16.76
CA GLN A 140 -4.08 54.06 17.70
C GLN A 140 -3.42 55.33 17.14
N ALA A 141 -2.28 55.22 16.46
CA ALA A 141 -1.57 56.36 15.88
C ALA A 141 -2.40 57.08 14.80
N GLU A 142 -3.23 56.32 14.08
CA GLU A 142 -4.10 56.85 13.02
C GLU A 142 -5.47 57.33 13.52
N SER A 143 -5.82 57.09 14.79
CA SER A 143 -7.14 57.35 15.39
C SER A 143 -7.67 58.79 15.26
N ALA A 144 -6.78 59.78 15.16
CA ALA A 144 -7.15 61.20 15.15
C ALA A 144 -7.90 61.66 13.88
N LYS A 145 -7.86 60.89 12.79
CA LYS A 145 -8.58 61.20 11.54
C LYS A 145 -9.65 60.14 11.29
N ALA A 146 -10.92 60.53 11.22
CA ALA A 146 -12.01 59.58 10.94
C ALA A 146 -11.82 58.82 9.61
N ASP A 147 -11.21 59.46 8.61
CA ASP A 147 -10.97 58.88 7.29
C ASP A 147 -9.72 57.98 7.23
N SER A 148 -8.90 57.92 8.29
CA SER A 148 -7.74 57.03 8.31
C SER A 148 -8.17 55.58 8.52
N LEU A 149 -7.26 54.64 8.27
CA LEU A 149 -7.54 53.22 8.44
C LEU A 149 -7.71 52.87 9.94
N GLY A 150 -6.91 53.46 10.83
CA GLY A 150 -7.12 53.33 12.28
C GLY A 150 -8.43 53.96 12.78
N GLY A 151 -8.80 55.14 12.28
CA GLY A 151 -10.06 55.81 12.63
C GLY A 151 -11.28 55.04 12.14
N ALA A 152 -11.21 54.46 10.94
CA ALA A 152 -12.25 53.58 10.40
C ALA A 152 -12.43 52.32 11.25
N VAL A 153 -11.34 51.66 11.67
CA VAL A 153 -11.42 50.49 12.56
C VAL A 153 -12.05 50.84 13.92
N LEU A 154 -11.63 51.94 14.54
CA LEU A 154 -12.15 52.35 15.86
C LEU A 154 -13.63 52.74 15.82
N SER A 155 -14.15 53.18 14.67
CA SER A 155 -15.57 53.54 14.51
C SER A 155 -16.55 52.37 14.73
N TYR A 156 -16.06 51.14 14.57
CA TYR A 156 -16.83 49.90 14.81
C TYR A 156 -16.73 49.39 16.25
N LEU A 157 -15.95 50.05 17.11
CA LEU A 157 -15.68 49.62 18.48
C LEU A 157 -16.37 50.57 19.47
N ASP A 158 -16.94 50.01 20.53
CA ASP A 158 -17.51 50.79 21.64
C ASP A 158 -16.42 51.45 22.51
N ASP A 159 -16.82 52.36 23.40
CA ASP A 159 -15.88 53.10 24.27
C ASP A 159 -14.98 52.17 25.11
N GLN A 160 -15.51 51.02 25.54
CA GLN A 160 -14.76 50.04 26.33
C GLN A 160 -13.72 49.31 25.46
N GLN A 161 -14.11 48.90 24.26
CA GLN A 161 -13.24 48.26 23.28
C GLN A 161 -12.15 49.21 22.78
N GLN A 162 -12.44 50.49 22.58
CA GLN A 162 -11.44 51.50 22.24
C GLN A 162 -10.42 51.71 23.38
N SER A 163 -10.88 51.66 24.64
CA SER A 163 -9.97 51.66 25.79
C SER A 163 -9.07 50.41 25.82
N ILE A 164 -9.60 49.25 25.43
CA ILE A 164 -8.82 48.01 25.31
C ILE A 164 -7.77 48.14 24.19
N VAL A 165 -8.12 48.67 23.02
CA VAL A 165 -7.15 48.94 21.93
C VAL A 165 -6.04 49.87 22.40
N THR A 166 -6.39 50.93 23.15
CA THR A 166 -5.40 51.85 23.73
C THR A 166 -4.45 51.12 24.69
N SER A 167 -4.97 50.20 25.51
CA SER A 167 -4.16 49.36 26.41
C SER A 167 -3.32 48.32 25.68
N LEU A 168 -3.81 47.77 24.55
CA LEU A 168 -3.07 46.83 23.72
C LEU A 168 -1.94 47.51 22.93
N ALA A 169 -2.06 48.82 22.71
CA ALA A 169 -1.03 49.64 22.09
C ALA A 169 0.09 50.04 23.07
N SER A 170 -0.20 50.17 24.37
CA SER A 170 0.78 50.50 25.41
C SER A 170 1.45 49.24 26.00
N GLU A 171 2.70 49.34 26.48
CA GLU A 171 3.41 48.22 27.14
C GLU A 171 2.89 47.87 28.55
N GLU A 172 1.65 48.27 28.91
CA GLU A 172 1.14 48.05 30.26
C GLU A 172 0.79 46.57 30.53
N ASN A 173 1.24 46.07 31.69
CA ASN A 173 1.41 44.66 32.05
C ASN A 173 0.16 43.75 32.13
N ASN A 174 -1.02 44.19 31.67
CA ASN A 174 -2.29 43.47 31.88
C ASN A 174 -3.03 43.04 30.60
N SER A 175 -2.57 43.42 29.40
CA SER A 175 -3.28 43.05 28.17
C SER A 175 -3.03 41.59 27.78
N THR A 176 -4.09 40.83 27.51
CA THR A 176 -4.01 39.40 27.18
C THR A 176 -4.32 39.13 25.71
N MET A 177 -3.88 37.98 25.19
CA MET A 177 -4.22 37.56 23.83
C MET A 177 -5.74 37.43 23.64
N GLN A 178 -6.47 37.15 24.72
CA GLN A 178 -7.92 37.11 24.72
C GLN A 178 -8.55 38.48 24.45
N ASP A 179 -7.93 39.56 24.94
CA ASP A 179 -8.40 40.93 24.67
C ASP A 179 -8.20 41.30 23.19
N ALA A 180 -7.01 40.99 22.63
CA ALA A 180 -6.72 41.18 21.21
C ALA A 180 -7.69 40.39 20.31
N LEU A 181 -7.95 39.12 20.65
CA LEU A 181 -8.93 38.29 19.95
C LEU A 181 -10.36 38.81 20.13
N GLY A 182 -10.70 39.35 21.28
CA GLY A 182 -12.00 39.97 21.56
C GLY A 182 -12.28 41.14 20.61
N ILE A 183 -11.29 42.03 20.42
CA ILE A 183 -11.40 43.15 19.47
C ILE A 183 -11.55 42.65 18.03
N MET A 184 -10.69 41.74 17.59
CA MET A 184 -10.75 41.23 16.21
C MET A 184 -12.07 40.49 15.92
N ASN A 185 -12.58 39.75 16.90
CA ASN A 185 -13.86 39.06 16.77
C ASN A 185 -15.07 40.00 16.84
N ALA A 186 -14.97 41.11 17.58
CA ALA A 186 -15.98 42.16 17.56
C ALA A 186 -16.08 42.80 16.16
N LEU A 187 -14.94 43.16 15.57
CA LEU A 187 -14.87 43.65 14.18
C LEU A 187 -15.42 42.62 13.20
N ALA A 188 -15.00 41.36 13.32
CA ALA A 188 -15.48 40.31 12.44
C ALA A 188 -17.01 40.12 12.52
N ASN A 189 -17.64 40.43 13.65
CA ASN A 189 -19.08 40.24 13.85
C ASN A 189 -19.94 41.42 13.38
N ASP A 190 -19.35 42.56 13.00
CA ASP A 190 -20.11 43.73 12.56
C ASP A 190 -20.62 43.58 11.10
N PRO A 191 -21.94 43.57 10.85
CA PRO A 191 -22.49 43.35 9.51
C PRO A 191 -22.25 44.50 8.53
N THR A 192 -21.87 45.68 9.01
CA THR A 192 -21.66 46.88 8.19
C THR A 192 -20.20 47.08 7.79
N LEU A 193 -19.28 46.24 8.28
CA LEU A 193 -17.84 46.42 8.13
C LEU A 193 -17.38 46.60 6.68
N VAL A 194 -17.83 45.72 5.78
CA VAL A 194 -17.37 45.67 4.37
C VAL A 194 -17.94 46.82 3.54
N ASP A 195 -19.17 47.25 3.81
CA ASP A 195 -19.83 48.32 3.05
C ASP A 195 -19.74 49.70 3.72
N GLY A 196 -19.15 49.78 4.91
CA GLY A 196 -18.97 51.00 5.70
C GLY A 196 -17.59 51.65 5.53
N ALA A 197 -17.02 52.12 6.64
CA ALA A 197 -15.79 52.93 6.69
C ALA A 197 -14.52 52.21 6.17
N LEU A 198 -14.51 50.87 6.09
CA LEU A 198 -13.34 50.09 5.63
C LEU A 198 -13.34 49.80 4.11
N LYS A 199 -14.46 50.04 3.42
CA LYS A 199 -14.58 49.87 1.96
C LYS A 199 -13.51 50.65 1.15
N PRO A 200 -13.30 51.96 1.36
CA PRO A 200 -12.30 52.71 0.58
C PRO A 200 -10.87 52.21 0.82
N HIS A 201 -10.59 51.66 2.00
CA HIS A 201 -9.28 51.08 2.32
C HIS A 201 -9.09 49.72 1.65
N LEU A 202 -10.13 48.89 1.59
CA LEU A 202 -10.11 47.64 0.82
C LEU A 202 -9.88 47.90 -0.68
N ASP A 203 -10.59 48.88 -1.24
CA ASP A 203 -10.43 49.28 -2.64
C ASP A 203 -9.01 49.79 -2.91
N ALA A 204 -8.47 50.66 -2.04
CA ALA A 204 -7.10 51.16 -2.15
C ALA A 204 -6.05 50.04 -2.11
N VAL A 205 -6.19 49.08 -1.19
CA VAL A 205 -5.28 47.92 -1.09
C VAL A 205 -5.38 47.03 -2.33
N THR A 206 -6.59 46.86 -2.87
CA THR A 206 -6.84 46.01 -4.04
C THR A 206 -6.35 46.66 -5.33
N ASP A 207 -6.50 47.97 -5.46
CA ASP A 207 -6.02 48.77 -6.60
C ASP A 207 -4.49 48.94 -6.59
N ALA A 208 -3.86 48.92 -5.41
CA ALA A 208 -2.40 48.95 -5.27
C ALA A 208 -1.71 47.62 -5.61
N MET A 209 -2.47 46.55 -5.90
CA MET A 209 -1.91 45.25 -6.26
C MET A 209 -1.23 45.29 -7.64
N SER A 210 0.00 44.78 -7.71
CA SER A 210 0.77 44.74 -8.96
C SER A 210 0.22 43.76 -9.99
N ASP A 211 -0.44 42.69 -9.54
CA ASP A 211 -1.10 41.69 -10.37
C ASP A 211 -2.58 42.05 -10.56
N LEU A 212 -2.92 42.46 -11.78
CA LEU A 212 -4.28 42.86 -12.18
C LEU A 212 -5.27 41.69 -12.07
N GLU A 213 -4.85 40.47 -12.38
CA GLU A 213 -5.73 39.29 -12.26
C GLU A 213 -6.01 38.98 -10.80
N ALA A 214 -4.99 39.07 -9.94
CA ALA A 214 -5.17 38.88 -8.50
C ALA A 214 -6.07 39.97 -7.89
N SER A 215 -5.93 41.23 -8.34
CA SER A 215 -6.79 42.35 -7.95
C SER A 215 -8.25 42.06 -8.29
N GLN A 216 -8.52 41.64 -9.53
CA GLN A 216 -9.87 41.31 -9.97
C GLN A 216 -10.47 40.14 -9.19
N ARG A 217 -9.69 39.08 -8.94
CA ARG A 217 -10.15 37.92 -8.14
C ARG A 217 -10.58 38.29 -6.73
N VAL A 218 -9.92 39.26 -6.09
CA VAL A 218 -10.31 39.74 -4.75
C VAL A 218 -11.66 40.44 -4.82
N LYS A 219 -11.85 41.36 -5.77
CA LYS A 219 -13.13 42.08 -5.97
C LYS A 219 -14.28 41.11 -6.26
N ASP A 220 -14.05 40.16 -7.17
CA ASP A 220 -15.04 39.14 -7.52
C ASP A 220 -15.38 38.25 -6.32
N SER A 221 -14.39 37.88 -5.49
CA SER A 221 -14.61 37.06 -4.29
C SER A 221 -15.43 37.77 -3.22
N VAL A 222 -15.17 39.08 -2.99
CA VAL A 222 -15.94 39.91 -2.06
C VAL A 222 -17.39 40.01 -2.52
N GLN A 223 -17.61 40.33 -3.81
CA GLN A 223 -18.95 40.43 -4.38
C GLN A 223 -19.71 39.10 -4.29
N GLN A 224 -19.08 37.98 -4.67
CA GLN A 224 -19.69 36.65 -4.58
C GLN A 224 -20.08 36.28 -3.14
N MET A 225 -19.27 36.66 -2.15
CA MET A 225 -19.60 36.44 -0.74
C MET A 225 -20.76 37.32 -0.28
N GLN A 226 -20.82 38.59 -0.69
CA GLN A 226 -21.94 39.49 -0.40
C GLN A 226 -23.25 38.96 -1.01
N ASP A 227 -23.24 38.59 -2.29
CA ASP A 227 -24.40 38.00 -2.99
C ASP A 227 -24.90 36.74 -2.26
N ARG A 228 -23.97 35.91 -1.75
CA ARG A 228 -24.32 34.70 -0.99
C ARG A 228 -24.93 35.02 0.38
N ILE A 229 -24.45 36.05 1.08
CA ILE A 229 -25.00 36.51 2.35
C ILE A 229 -26.42 37.06 2.17
N GLU A 230 -26.68 37.77 1.07
CA GLU A 230 -28.00 38.33 0.75
C GLU A 230 -29.03 37.23 0.46
N ASN A 231 -28.60 36.17 -0.22
CA ASN A 231 -29.46 35.04 -0.58
C ASN A 231 -29.67 34.02 0.56
N GLU A 232 -28.95 34.14 1.68
CA GLU A 232 -29.07 33.21 2.80
C GLU A 232 -30.29 33.53 3.69
N THR A 233 -31.06 32.49 4.03
CA THR A 233 -32.35 32.63 4.74
C THR A 233 -32.24 32.39 6.24
N SER A 234 -31.21 31.67 6.68
CA SER A 234 -30.95 31.39 8.09
C SER A 234 -30.11 32.52 8.72
N ASP A 235 -30.63 33.16 9.77
CA ASP A 235 -29.92 34.24 10.50
C ASP A 235 -28.57 33.79 11.06
N GLU A 236 -28.48 32.53 11.51
CA GLU A 236 -27.24 31.95 12.04
C GLU A 236 -26.19 31.76 10.95
N GLN A 237 -26.60 31.21 9.79
CA GLN A 237 -25.71 31.02 8.65
C GLN A 237 -25.29 32.35 8.05
N LYS A 238 -26.23 33.31 7.96
CA LYS A 238 -25.96 34.68 7.51
C LYS A 238 -24.89 35.34 8.37
N SER A 239 -25.05 35.29 9.70
CA SER A 239 -24.05 35.79 10.66
C SER A 239 -22.68 35.10 10.49
N SER A 240 -22.66 33.79 10.22
CA SER A 240 -21.40 33.06 9.97
C SER A 240 -20.70 33.50 8.68
N LEU A 241 -21.47 33.70 7.59
CA LEU A 241 -20.94 34.14 6.31
C LEU A 241 -20.44 35.59 6.36
N THR A 242 -21.14 36.45 7.09
CA THR A 242 -20.68 37.82 7.40
C THR A 242 -19.34 37.80 8.13
N ARG A 243 -19.18 36.97 9.18
CA ARG A 243 -17.88 36.82 9.86
C ARG A 243 -16.77 36.35 8.93
N ARG A 244 -17.07 35.37 8.05
CA ARG A 244 -16.12 34.88 7.05
C ARG A 244 -15.66 35.97 6.10
N LEU A 245 -16.58 36.77 5.59
CA LEU A 245 -16.29 37.90 4.70
C LEU A 245 -15.46 38.97 5.42
N ASN A 246 -15.87 39.36 6.63
CA ASN A 246 -15.15 40.37 7.42
C ASN A 246 -13.73 39.93 7.77
N ARG A 247 -13.53 38.66 8.15
CA ARG A 247 -12.20 38.09 8.39
C ARG A 247 -11.34 38.15 7.12
N PHE A 248 -11.90 37.82 5.96
CA PHE A 248 -11.20 37.94 4.68
C PHE A 248 -10.76 39.38 4.38
N VAL A 249 -11.67 40.34 4.55
CA VAL A 249 -11.38 41.78 4.34
C VAL A 249 -10.31 42.28 5.30
N LEU A 250 -10.43 41.98 6.59
CA LEU A 250 -9.45 42.39 7.61
C LEU A 250 -8.06 41.81 7.33
N CYS A 251 -7.95 40.52 7.01
CA CYS A 251 -6.69 39.90 6.62
C CYS A 251 -6.09 40.52 5.35
N ARG A 252 -6.92 41.06 4.45
CA ARG A 252 -6.46 41.73 3.23
C ARG A 252 -5.95 43.13 3.51
N ILE A 253 -6.64 43.88 4.36
CA ILE A 253 -6.27 45.25 4.75
C ILE A 253 -4.99 45.27 5.59
N PHE A 254 -4.75 44.24 6.39
CA PHE A 254 -3.60 44.15 7.30
C PHE A 254 -2.67 42.95 7.01
N PRO A 255 -2.07 42.87 5.80
CA PRO A 255 -1.30 41.69 5.40
C PRO A 255 0.02 41.51 6.17
N GLU A 256 0.53 42.58 6.79
CA GLU A 256 1.77 42.54 7.59
C GLU A 256 1.55 41.91 8.98
N TYR A 257 0.32 42.00 9.51
CA TYR A 257 -0.02 41.60 10.88
C TYR A 257 -0.95 40.40 10.93
N LEU A 258 -1.79 40.22 9.91
CA LEU A 258 -2.74 39.11 9.80
C LEU A 258 -2.33 38.20 8.65
N ARG A 259 -2.30 36.90 8.93
CA ARG A 259 -2.07 35.87 7.93
C ARG A 259 -3.28 35.76 7.02
N THR A 260 -3.05 35.19 5.83
CA THR A 260 -4.15 34.86 4.94
C THR A 260 -5.13 33.92 5.65
N PRO A 261 -6.45 34.12 5.50
CA PRO A 261 -7.43 33.27 6.16
C PRO A 261 -7.22 31.82 5.73
N ARG A 262 -6.97 30.94 6.69
CA ARG A 262 -6.92 29.50 6.49
C ARG A 262 -8.08 28.85 7.23
N PRO A 263 -8.68 27.80 6.67
CA PRO A 263 -9.57 26.96 7.47
C PRO A 263 -8.74 26.38 8.62
N ALA A 264 -9.27 26.49 9.84
CA ALA A 264 -8.69 25.78 10.97
C ALA A 264 -8.97 24.29 10.76
N THR A 265 -7.99 23.52 10.32
CA THR A 265 -8.15 22.07 10.13
C THR A 265 -7.62 21.31 11.34
N ILE A 266 -8.32 20.23 11.68
CA ILE A 266 -7.80 19.21 12.59
C ILE A 266 -7.50 17.97 11.77
N GLU A 267 -6.32 17.39 11.96
CA GLU A 267 -5.98 16.07 11.42
C GLU A 267 -6.67 15.01 12.26
N ILE A 268 -7.60 14.28 11.65
CA ILE A 268 -8.33 13.19 12.30
C ILE A 268 -7.97 11.88 11.58
N PRO A 269 -7.55 10.84 12.31
CA PRO A 269 -7.34 9.52 11.74
C PRO A 269 -8.69 8.92 11.37
N VAL A 270 -8.91 8.67 10.08
CA VAL A 270 -10.09 7.97 9.59
C VAL A 270 -9.68 6.55 9.23
N TRP A 271 -10.26 5.58 9.94
CA TRP A 271 -9.99 4.17 9.70
C TRP A 271 -10.74 3.68 8.46
N LYS A 272 -10.00 3.14 7.50
CA LYS A 272 -10.54 2.49 6.30
C LYS A 272 -9.96 1.08 6.19
N LYS A 273 -10.73 0.12 5.68
CA LYS A 273 -10.20 -1.21 5.40
C LYS A 273 -9.13 -1.14 4.31
N ILE A 274 -8.08 -1.96 4.45
CA ILE A 274 -7.08 -2.16 3.40
C ILE A 274 -7.76 -2.77 2.18
N ASP A 275 -7.99 -1.95 1.16
CA ASP A 275 -8.51 -2.39 -0.13
C ASP A 275 -7.35 -2.52 -1.12
N ILE A 276 -6.70 -3.68 -1.11
CA ILE A 276 -5.64 -4.00 -2.09
C ILE A 276 -6.32 -4.29 -3.42
N LYS A 277 -6.49 -3.21 -4.20
CA LYS A 277 -6.88 -3.32 -5.60
C LYS A 277 -5.66 -3.70 -6.40
N VAL A 278 -5.68 -4.92 -6.88
CA VAL A 278 -4.85 -5.38 -7.98
C VAL A 278 -4.99 -4.42 -9.17
N GLN A 279 -3.89 -3.82 -9.60
CA GLN A 279 -3.85 -2.95 -10.79
C GLN A 279 -3.08 -3.61 -11.92
N THR A 280 -3.59 -3.46 -13.13
CA THR A 280 -2.87 -3.80 -14.37
C THR A 280 -2.47 -2.50 -15.05
N LEU A 281 -1.20 -2.36 -15.40
CA LEU A 281 -0.70 -1.17 -16.08
C LEU A 281 -1.05 -1.18 -17.57
N ASN A 282 -1.20 -2.38 -18.14
CA ASN A 282 -1.54 -2.57 -19.55
C ASN A 282 -2.78 -3.44 -19.73
N ALA A 283 -3.61 -3.10 -20.73
CA ALA A 283 -4.86 -3.81 -21.01
C ALA A 283 -4.69 -5.31 -21.34
N HIS A 284 -3.55 -5.71 -21.90
CA HIS A 284 -3.29 -7.10 -22.29
C HIS A 284 -2.74 -7.97 -21.14
N GLU A 285 -2.32 -7.38 -20.02
CA GLU A 285 -1.69 -8.12 -18.91
C GLU A 285 -2.67 -9.12 -18.29
N ALA A 286 -3.90 -8.68 -17.99
CA ALA A 286 -4.94 -9.53 -17.40
C ALA A 286 -5.22 -10.77 -18.27
N PHE A 287 -5.32 -10.58 -19.60
CA PHE A 287 -5.51 -11.69 -20.54
C PHE A 287 -4.33 -12.65 -20.53
N MET A 288 -3.09 -12.14 -20.55
CA MET A 288 -1.89 -12.98 -20.53
C MET A 288 -1.74 -13.75 -19.23
N ILE A 289 -2.09 -13.14 -18.11
CA ILE A 289 -2.16 -13.78 -16.79
C ILE A 289 -3.16 -14.94 -16.82
N TRP A 290 -4.38 -14.67 -17.28
CA TRP A 290 -5.44 -15.66 -17.34
C TRP A 290 -5.04 -16.85 -18.23
N LEU A 291 -4.45 -16.56 -19.39
CA LEU A 291 -3.95 -17.58 -20.31
C LEU A 291 -2.80 -18.40 -19.68
N LYS A 292 -1.84 -17.75 -19.00
CA LYS A 292 -0.77 -18.46 -18.27
C LYS A 292 -1.33 -19.36 -17.18
N ALA A 293 -2.31 -18.88 -16.42
CA ALA A 293 -2.98 -19.66 -15.38
C ALA A 293 -3.67 -20.88 -15.97
N ALA A 294 -4.40 -20.72 -17.07
CA ALA A 294 -5.03 -21.83 -17.80
C ALA A 294 -4.00 -22.87 -18.26
N VAL A 295 -2.89 -22.42 -18.86
CA VAL A 295 -1.86 -23.32 -19.38
C VAL A 295 -1.21 -24.11 -18.25
N ILE A 296 -0.86 -23.45 -17.15
CA ILE A 296 -0.18 -24.08 -16.02
C ILE A 296 -1.11 -25.01 -15.25
N ALA A 297 -2.33 -24.57 -14.94
CA ALA A 297 -3.32 -25.41 -14.29
C ALA A 297 -3.66 -26.63 -15.14
N GLY A 298 -3.82 -26.43 -16.45
CA GLY A 298 -4.05 -27.50 -17.40
C GLY A 298 -2.89 -28.50 -17.47
N PHE A 299 -1.64 -28.02 -17.40
CA PHE A 299 -0.47 -28.88 -17.30
C PHE A 299 -0.45 -29.72 -16.02
N VAL A 300 -0.79 -29.11 -14.88
CA VAL A 300 -0.89 -29.81 -13.59
C VAL A 300 -1.95 -30.90 -13.63
N VAL A 301 -3.13 -30.61 -14.21
CA VAL A 301 -4.20 -31.59 -14.42
C VAL A 301 -3.79 -32.70 -15.40
N ALA A 302 -3.05 -32.36 -16.45
CA ALA A 302 -2.53 -33.33 -17.43
C ALA A 302 -1.35 -34.17 -16.89
N SER A 303 -0.73 -33.77 -15.78
CA SER A 303 0.48 -34.40 -15.25
C SER A 303 0.41 -35.92 -15.07
N PRO A 304 -0.70 -36.56 -14.62
CA PRO A 304 -0.77 -38.01 -14.52
C PRO A 304 -0.62 -38.70 -15.89
N TRP A 305 -1.22 -38.12 -16.93
CA TRP A 305 -1.11 -38.63 -18.30
C TRP A 305 0.28 -38.39 -18.89
N VAL A 306 0.85 -37.21 -18.67
CA VAL A 306 2.20 -36.87 -19.11
C VAL A 306 3.22 -37.83 -18.50
N PHE A 307 3.14 -38.05 -17.18
CA PHE A 307 4.01 -39.02 -16.51
C PHE A 307 3.79 -40.44 -17.01
N PHE A 308 2.54 -40.85 -17.26
CA PHE A 308 2.28 -42.15 -17.86
C PHE A 308 3.02 -42.33 -19.19
N GLN A 309 2.98 -41.35 -20.09
CA GLN A 309 3.68 -41.46 -21.37
C GLN A 309 5.20 -41.36 -21.24
N LEU A 310 5.70 -40.51 -20.34
CA LEU A 310 7.13 -40.35 -20.07
C LEU A 310 7.70 -41.68 -19.53
N TRP A 311 7.08 -42.24 -18.50
CA TRP A 311 7.48 -43.52 -17.92
C TRP A 311 7.30 -44.69 -18.90
N ALA A 312 6.24 -44.71 -19.72
CA ALA A 312 6.06 -45.72 -20.75
C ALA A 312 7.16 -45.67 -21.83
N PHE A 313 7.60 -44.46 -22.22
CA PHE A 313 8.75 -44.29 -23.10
C PHE A 313 10.02 -44.85 -22.47
N VAL A 314 10.26 -44.52 -21.19
CA VAL A 314 11.44 -45.03 -20.49
C VAL A 314 11.38 -46.56 -20.39
N ALA A 315 10.22 -47.16 -20.08
CA ALA A 315 10.05 -48.61 -20.06
C ALA A 315 10.39 -49.31 -21.39
N ALA A 316 10.15 -48.65 -22.52
CA ALA A 316 10.50 -49.21 -23.83
C ALA A 316 12.01 -49.45 -23.96
N GLY A 317 12.82 -48.55 -23.41
CA GLY A 317 14.29 -48.66 -23.38
C GLY A 317 14.85 -49.61 -22.33
N LEU A 318 14.04 -50.08 -21.38
CA LEU A 318 14.46 -50.97 -20.30
C LEU A 318 14.32 -52.46 -20.65
N TYR A 319 15.13 -53.31 -20.00
CA TYR A 319 15.02 -54.76 -20.11
C TYR A 319 13.65 -55.26 -19.63
N PRO A 320 13.08 -56.34 -20.22
CA PRO A 320 11.72 -56.80 -19.90
C PRO A 320 11.44 -57.03 -18.40
N HIS A 321 12.45 -57.48 -17.64
CA HIS A 321 12.32 -57.72 -16.20
C HIS A 321 12.35 -56.42 -15.37
N GLU A 322 12.89 -55.33 -15.90
CA GLU A 322 12.95 -54.02 -15.23
C GLU A 322 11.72 -53.16 -15.51
N ARG A 323 10.97 -53.45 -16.58
CA ARG A 323 9.74 -52.73 -16.96
C ARG A 323 8.68 -52.68 -15.87
N ARG A 324 8.65 -53.68 -14.97
CA ARG A 324 7.71 -53.71 -13.84
C ARG A 324 7.90 -52.53 -12.89
N TYR A 325 9.13 -52.07 -12.68
CA TYR A 325 9.43 -50.97 -11.75
C TYR A 325 8.86 -49.64 -12.23
N VAL A 326 8.81 -49.43 -13.54
CA VAL A 326 8.21 -48.23 -14.14
C VAL A 326 6.74 -48.09 -13.71
N TYR A 327 5.96 -49.18 -13.79
CA TYR A 327 4.56 -49.15 -13.38
C TYR A 327 4.37 -48.95 -11.88
N ILE A 328 5.34 -49.37 -11.06
CA ILE A 328 5.34 -49.12 -9.62
C ILE A 328 5.67 -47.65 -9.34
N TYR A 329 6.65 -47.06 -10.02
CA TYR A 329 7.10 -45.68 -9.80
C TYR A 329 6.13 -44.62 -10.33
N LEU A 330 5.33 -44.94 -11.34
CA LEU A 330 4.36 -44.02 -11.94
C LEU A 330 3.40 -43.36 -10.93
N PRO A 331 2.64 -44.09 -10.10
CA PRO A 331 1.75 -43.46 -9.11
C PRO A 331 2.52 -42.60 -8.12
N PHE A 332 3.71 -43.03 -7.68
CA PHE A 332 4.58 -42.23 -6.82
C PHE A 332 5.03 -40.94 -7.51
N SER A 333 5.38 -40.97 -8.79
CA SER A 333 5.76 -39.77 -9.55
C SER A 333 4.65 -38.73 -9.57
N THR A 334 3.41 -39.18 -9.79
CA THR A 334 2.24 -38.28 -9.83
C THR A 334 1.97 -37.68 -8.45
N ILE A 335 1.99 -38.51 -7.41
CA ILE A 335 1.81 -38.04 -6.02
C ILE A 335 2.91 -37.07 -5.62
N LEU A 336 4.16 -37.36 -5.98
CA LEU A 336 5.32 -36.55 -5.61
C LEU A 336 5.32 -35.20 -6.35
N PHE A 337 4.85 -35.18 -7.61
CA PHE A 337 4.68 -33.94 -8.37
C PHE A 337 3.60 -33.05 -7.75
N LEU A 338 2.41 -33.60 -7.51
CA LEU A 338 1.31 -32.85 -6.89
C LEU A 338 1.66 -32.43 -5.47
N GLY A 339 2.31 -33.31 -4.70
CA GLY A 339 2.82 -33.01 -3.37
C GLY A 339 3.84 -31.88 -3.37
N GLY A 340 4.78 -31.88 -4.32
CA GLY A 340 5.75 -30.79 -4.50
C GLY A 340 5.08 -29.47 -4.85
N ALA A 341 4.11 -29.48 -5.76
CA ALA A 341 3.34 -28.29 -6.11
C ALA A 341 2.54 -27.74 -4.91
N CYS A 342 1.90 -28.62 -4.11
CA CYS A 342 1.20 -28.22 -2.89
C CYS A 342 2.16 -27.64 -1.83
N VAL A 343 3.31 -28.27 -1.59
CA VAL A 343 4.33 -27.76 -0.64
C VAL A 343 4.79 -26.37 -1.07
N ALA A 344 5.06 -26.16 -2.36
CA ALA A 344 5.47 -24.85 -2.86
C ALA A 344 4.41 -23.78 -2.62
N PHE A 345 3.15 -24.08 -2.95
CA PHE A 345 2.06 -23.10 -2.84
C PHE A 345 1.69 -22.80 -1.37
N PHE A 346 1.58 -23.82 -0.51
CA PHE A 346 1.09 -23.63 0.86
C PHE A 346 2.20 -23.36 1.88
N LEU A 347 3.41 -23.90 1.70
CA LEU A 347 4.48 -23.79 2.70
C LEU A 347 5.61 -22.85 2.29
N VAL A 348 5.96 -22.79 1.00
CA VAL A 348 7.12 -22.00 0.54
C VAL A 348 6.72 -20.59 0.12
N MET A 349 5.53 -20.41 -0.48
CA MET A 349 5.07 -19.14 -1.02
C MET A 349 5.12 -17.99 0.00
N HIS A 350 4.50 -18.20 1.16
CA HIS A 350 4.34 -17.16 2.17
C HIS A 350 5.68 -16.71 2.76
N PRO A 351 6.59 -17.60 3.23
CA PRO A 351 7.92 -17.20 3.69
C PRO A 351 8.74 -16.41 2.66
N VAL A 352 8.63 -16.77 1.38
CA VAL A 352 9.33 -16.04 0.31
C VAL A 352 8.76 -14.63 0.16
N LEU A 353 7.44 -14.48 0.11
CA LEU A 353 6.80 -13.15 0.00
C LEU A 353 7.07 -12.28 1.23
N ASP A 354 6.97 -12.85 2.44
CA ASP A 354 7.25 -12.13 3.67
C ASP A 354 8.69 -11.62 3.72
N PHE A 355 9.64 -12.42 3.23
CA PHE A 355 11.02 -11.99 3.11
C PHE A 355 11.18 -10.83 2.12
N LEU A 356 10.61 -10.93 0.91
CA LEU A 356 10.68 -9.86 -0.11
C LEU A 356 10.12 -8.54 0.43
N PHE A 357 8.96 -8.58 1.09
CA PHE A 357 8.33 -7.39 1.64
C PHE A 357 9.03 -6.86 2.89
N SER A 358 9.56 -7.73 3.75
CA SER A 358 10.41 -7.34 4.87
C SER A 358 11.67 -6.60 4.40
N TYR A 359 12.27 -7.05 3.30
CA TYR A 359 13.41 -6.36 2.68
C TYR A 359 13.03 -4.97 2.17
N ASN A 360 11.86 -4.82 1.52
CA ASN A 360 11.35 -3.51 1.10
C ASN A 360 11.12 -2.55 2.28
N ARG A 361 10.57 -3.05 3.41
CA ARG A 361 10.46 -2.25 4.64
C ARG A 361 11.82 -1.77 5.14
N MET A 362 12.80 -2.67 5.20
CA MET A 362 14.16 -2.33 5.63
C MET A 362 14.79 -1.22 4.78
N MET A 363 14.49 -1.23 3.47
CA MET A 363 14.96 -0.21 2.53
C MET A 363 14.08 1.05 2.49
N LYS A 364 12.98 1.10 3.23
CA LYS A 364 11.95 2.16 3.21
C LYS A 364 11.39 2.41 1.80
N ILE A 365 11.24 1.35 1.02
CA ILE A 365 10.66 1.39 -0.33
C ILE A 365 9.26 0.82 -0.26
N ASP A 366 8.28 1.56 -0.78
CA ASP A 366 6.92 1.04 -0.90
C ASP A 366 6.86 0.00 -2.03
N PRO A 367 6.48 -1.25 -1.72
CA PRO A 367 6.34 -2.29 -2.72
C PRO A 367 5.11 -2.00 -3.57
N ASP A 368 5.33 -1.79 -4.87
CA ASP A 368 4.27 -1.80 -5.87
C ASP A 368 4.44 -3.05 -6.77
N PRO A 369 4.05 -4.25 -6.28
CA PRO A 369 4.27 -5.48 -7.03
C PRO A 369 3.40 -5.50 -8.29
N ARG A 370 4.03 -5.36 -9.45
CA ARG A 370 3.35 -5.50 -10.74
C ARG A 370 2.73 -6.88 -10.85
N ILE A 371 1.41 -6.93 -11.06
CA ILE A 371 0.68 -8.18 -11.00
C ILE A 371 1.14 -9.23 -12.01
N SER A 372 1.57 -8.83 -13.22
CA SER A 372 2.03 -9.77 -14.24
C SER A 372 3.31 -10.50 -13.86
N GLU A 373 4.20 -9.84 -13.12
CA GLU A 373 5.47 -10.42 -12.68
C GLU A 373 5.23 -11.33 -11.49
N TRP A 374 4.45 -10.86 -10.52
CA TRP A 374 4.07 -11.64 -9.37
C TRP A 374 3.24 -12.89 -9.74
N LEU A 375 2.19 -12.76 -10.56
CA LEU A 375 1.40 -13.92 -11.01
C LEU A 375 2.22 -14.90 -11.84
N GLY A 376 3.16 -14.39 -12.65
CA GLY A 376 4.12 -15.24 -13.34
C GLY A 376 4.91 -16.10 -12.34
N PHE A 377 5.53 -15.46 -11.36
CA PHE A 377 6.29 -16.15 -10.31
C PHE A 377 5.43 -17.19 -9.58
N VAL A 378 4.24 -16.82 -9.10
CA VAL A 378 3.38 -17.72 -8.32
C VAL A 378 2.82 -18.87 -9.13
N LEU A 379 2.59 -18.68 -10.44
CA LEU A 379 2.16 -19.76 -11.31
C LEU A 379 3.29 -20.76 -11.61
N PHE A 380 4.51 -20.28 -11.87
CA PHE A 380 5.63 -21.14 -12.24
C PHE A 380 6.28 -21.86 -11.04
N LEU A 381 6.29 -21.22 -9.86
CA LEU A 381 6.96 -21.77 -8.68
C LEU A 381 6.45 -23.18 -8.28
N PRO A 382 5.12 -23.44 -8.17
CA PRO A 382 4.60 -24.77 -7.86
C PRO A 382 4.97 -25.82 -8.90
N VAL A 383 5.00 -25.47 -10.18
CA VAL A 383 5.38 -26.40 -11.25
C VAL A 383 6.87 -26.74 -11.14
N GLY A 384 7.72 -25.74 -10.90
CA GLY A 384 9.16 -25.93 -10.69
C GLY A 384 9.44 -26.87 -9.52
N PHE A 385 8.75 -26.68 -8.39
CA PHE A 385 8.83 -27.58 -7.24
C PHE A 385 8.29 -28.98 -7.54
N GLY A 386 7.15 -29.10 -8.22
CA GLY A 386 6.61 -30.40 -8.61
C GLY A 386 7.58 -31.20 -9.48
N ILE A 387 8.27 -30.53 -10.41
CA ILE A 387 9.33 -31.13 -11.23
C ILE A 387 10.55 -31.48 -10.37
N ALA A 388 11.00 -30.58 -9.50
CA ALA A 388 12.14 -30.81 -8.63
C ALA A 388 11.91 -31.99 -7.66
N PHE A 389 10.66 -32.19 -7.22
CA PHE A 389 10.25 -33.32 -6.41
C PHE A 389 10.38 -34.66 -7.14
N GLN A 390 10.52 -34.69 -8.48
CA GLN A 390 10.84 -35.92 -9.21
C GLN A 390 12.29 -36.37 -9.04
N LEU A 391 13.18 -35.48 -8.59
CA LEU A 391 14.62 -35.74 -8.45
C LEU A 391 14.93 -37.04 -7.67
N PRO A 392 14.36 -37.29 -6.47
CA PRO A 392 14.66 -38.50 -5.71
C PRO A 392 14.23 -39.77 -6.43
N LEU A 393 13.10 -39.73 -7.13
CA LEU A 393 12.56 -40.86 -7.87
C LEU A 393 13.41 -41.19 -9.10
N VAL A 394 13.84 -40.16 -9.84
CA VAL A 394 14.76 -40.30 -10.97
C VAL A 394 16.10 -40.87 -10.50
N MET A 395 16.64 -40.36 -9.39
CA MET A 395 17.91 -40.86 -8.83
C MET A 395 17.83 -42.34 -8.46
N LEU A 396 16.73 -42.75 -7.80
CA LEU A 396 16.46 -44.15 -7.43
C LEU A 396 16.36 -45.04 -8.66
N MET A 397 15.68 -44.56 -9.71
CA MET A 397 15.52 -45.30 -10.95
C MET A 397 16.87 -45.51 -11.67
N LEU A 398 17.66 -44.46 -11.83
CA LEU A 398 18.99 -44.52 -12.45
C LEU A 398 19.94 -45.45 -11.67
N ASN A 399 19.83 -45.46 -10.34
CA ASN A 399 20.59 -46.39 -9.50
C ASN A 399 20.14 -47.84 -9.69
N ARG A 400 18.82 -48.07 -9.79
CA ARG A 400 18.26 -49.41 -9.97
C ARG A 400 18.71 -50.08 -11.27
N ILE A 401 18.71 -49.33 -12.38
CA ILE A 401 19.13 -49.81 -13.71
C ILE A 401 20.66 -49.97 -13.77
N GLY A 402 21.41 -49.39 -12.82
CA GLY A 402 22.87 -49.50 -12.75
C GLY A 402 23.61 -48.44 -13.57
N ILE A 403 22.94 -47.37 -14.01
CA ILE A 403 23.58 -46.25 -14.73
C ILE A 403 24.45 -45.43 -13.78
N LEU A 404 23.99 -45.22 -12.54
CA LEU A 404 24.71 -44.43 -11.52
C LEU A 404 24.77 -45.16 -10.18
N THR A 405 25.95 -45.25 -9.58
CA THR A 405 26.14 -45.83 -8.24
C THR A 405 25.89 -44.79 -7.14
N ILE A 406 25.67 -45.26 -5.91
CA ILE A 406 25.54 -44.36 -4.73
C ILE A 406 26.83 -43.55 -4.53
N GLU A 407 27.99 -44.18 -4.76
CA GLU A 407 29.30 -43.54 -4.73
C GLU A 407 29.43 -42.45 -5.80
N ALA A 408 28.87 -42.66 -7.00
CA ALA A 408 28.86 -41.63 -8.04
C ALA A 408 28.08 -40.38 -7.58
N TYR A 409 26.90 -40.55 -6.98
CA TYR A 409 26.15 -39.43 -6.40
C TYR A 409 26.94 -38.74 -5.28
N LEU A 410 27.48 -39.50 -4.33
CA LEU A 410 28.26 -38.97 -3.22
C LEU A 410 29.58 -38.31 -3.66
N SER A 411 30.18 -38.69 -4.78
CA SER A 411 31.38 -38.01 -5.29
C SER A 411 31.06 -36.67 -5.98
N LYS A 412 29.87 -36.55 -6.58
CA LYS A 412 29.43 -35.37 -7.35
C LYS A 412 28.43 -34.47 -6.62
N TRP A 413 28.17 -34.70 -5.33
CA TRP A 413 27.19 -33.93 -4.55
C TRP A 413 27.42 -32.41 -4.61
N ARG A 414 28.68 -31.95 -4.61
CA ARG A 414 29.02 -30.52 -4.71
C ARG A 414 28.54 -29.90 -6.03
N VAL A 415 28.67 -30.64 -7.13
CA VAL A 415 28.19 -30.21 -8.45
C VAL A 415 26.67 -30.20 -8.47
N ALA A 416 26.02 -31.20 -7.89
CA ALA A 416 24.56 -31.25 -7.79
C ALA A 416 24.02 -30.06 -6.98
N VAL A 417 24.62 -29.74 -5.83
CA VAL A 417 24.24 -28.56 -5.03
C VAL A 417 24.45 -27.28 -5.82
N LEU A 418 25.58 -27.12 -6.53
CA LEU A 418 25.80 -25.95 -7.39
C LEU A 418 24.71 -25.80 -8.45
N VAL A 419 24.35 -26.89 -9.14
CA VAL A 419 23.28 -26.89 -10.15
C VAL A 419 21.92 -26.55 -9.53
N ILE A 420 21.62 -27.05 -8.33
CA ILE A 420 20.40 -26.71 -7.59
C ILE A 420 20.35 -25.22 -7.27
N PHE A 421 21.47 -24.63 -6.85
CA PHE A 421 21.55 -23.20 -6.58
C PHE A 421 21.39 -22.36 -7.85
N VAL A 422 22.00 -22.76 -8.96
CA VAL A 422 21.81 -22.09 -10.26
C VAL A 422 20.37 -22.20 -10.72
N ALA A 423 19.73 -23.35 -10.56
CA ALA A 423 18.31 -23.51 -10.86
C ALA A 423 17.46 -22.62 -9.94
N ALA A 424 17.75 -22.57 -8.65
CA ALA A 424 17.02 -21.72 -7.71
C ALA A 424 17.12 -20.24 -8.08
N MET A 425 18.32 -19.78 -8.45
CA MET A 425 18.56 -18.41 -8.93
C MET A 425 17.76 -18.07 -10.19
N LEU A 426 17.48 -19.03 -11.06
CA LEU A 426 16.64 -18.82 -12.25
C LEU A 426 15.15 -18.79 -11.93
N LEU A 427 14.72 -19.45 -10.85
CA LEU A 427 13.32 -19.56 -10.45
C LEU A 427 12.88 -18.47 -9.47
N THR A 428 13.79 -17.91 -8.68
CA THR A 428 13.51 -16.80 -7.77
C THR A 428 13.91 -15.46 -8.40
N PRO A 429 13.30 -14.34 -7.98
CA PRO A 429 13.93 -13.04 -8.18
C PRO A 429 15.36 -13.10 -7.60
N ALA A 430 16.31 -12.41 -8.23
CA ALA A 430 17.76 -12.62 -8.02
C ALA A 430 18.27 -12.07 -6.67
N ASP A 431 17.73 -12.57 -5.55
CA ASP A 431 18.11 -12.24 -4.19
C ASP A 431 18.65 -13.48 -3.43
N PRO A 432 19.72 -13.35 -2.61
CA PRO A 432 20.38 -14.50 -1.99
C PRO A 432 19.51 -15.30 -1.01
N VAL A 433 18.58 -14.66 -0.31
CA VAL A 433 17.82 -15.30 0.77
C VAL A 433 16.67 -16.12 0.20
N SER A 434 15.88 -15.58 -0.74
CA SER A 434 14.84 -16.35 -1.42
C SER A 434 15.44 -17.50 -2.22
N MET A 435 16.60 -17.27 -2.85
CA MET A 435 17.38 -18.33 -3.50
C MET A 435 17.74 -19.44 -2.50
N LEU A 436 18.20 -19.10 -1.29
CA LEU A 436 18.52 -20.08 -0.24
C LEU A 436 17.27 -20.80 0.29
N MET A 437 16.17 -20.09 0.53
CA MET A 437 14.89 -20.67 0.95
C MET A 437 14.38 -21.71 -0.05
N LEU A 438 14.68 -21.55 -1.34
CA LEU A 438 14.33 -22.51 -2.38
C LEU A 438 15.40 -23.63 -2.53
N ALA A 439 16.68 -23.27 -2.58
CA ALA A 439 17.77 -24.21 -2.84
C ALA A 439 17.96 -25.24 -1.70
N VAL A 440 17.70 -24.86 -0.45
CA VAL A 440 17.83 -25.76 0.71
C VAL A 440 16.85 -26.95 0.61
N PRO A 441 15.53 -26.77 0.40
CA PRO A 441 14.60 -27.87 0.15
C PRO A 441 15.01 -28.78 -1.02
N LEU A 442 15.48 -28.21 -2.14
CA LEU A 442 15.91 -29.01 -3.29
C LEU A 442 17.18 -29.82 -2.98
N THR A 443 18.10 -29.24 -2.21
CA THR A 443 19.29 -29.96 -1.73
C THR A 443 18.90 -31.10 -0.81
N ALA A 444 17.91 -30.88 0.08
CA ALA A 444 17.37 -31.94 0.93
C ALA A 444 16.75 -33.08 0.11
N LEU A 445 16.03 -32.76 -0.98
CA LEU A 445 15.51 -33.77 -1.92
C LEU A 445 16.61 -34.58 -2.60
N TYR A 446 17.72 -33.94 -2.98
CA TYR A 446 18.88 -34.65 -3.54
C TYR A 446 19.44 -35.69 -2.55
N PHE A 447 19.66 -35.28 -1.29
CA PHE A 447 20.12 -36.21 -0.25
C PHE A 447 19.06 -37.26 0.11
N LEU A 448 17.77 -36.92 0.04
CA LEU A 448 16.68 -37.89 0.17
C LEU A 448 16.75 -38.93 -0.95
N GLY A 449 17.07 -38.54 -2.18
CA GLY A 449 17.31 -39.46 -3.29
C GLY A 449 18.45 -40.44 -3.00
N ILE A 450 19.57 -39.95 -2.48
CA ILE A 450 20.70 -40.80 -2.06
C ILE A 450 20.27 -41.77 -0.95
N LEU A 451 19.51 -41.29 0.03
CA LEU A 451 18.99 -42.10 1.13
C LEU A 451 18.06 -43.20 0.63
N LEU A 452 17.17 -42.90 -0.32
CA LEU A 452 16.28 -43.87 -0.96
C LEU A 452 17.07 -44.95 -1.72
N CYS A 453 18.12 -44.58 -2.46
CA CYS A 453 19.02 -45.53 -3.11
C CYS A 453 19.69 -46.47 -2.10
N LYS A 454 20.07 -45.96 -0.93
CA LYS A 454 20.68 -46.76 0.15
C LYS A 454 19.68 -47.70 0.82
N TRP A 455 18.45 -47.24 1.06
CA TRP A 455 17.42 -48.04 1.73
C TRP A 455 16.83 -49.14 0.85
N MET A 456 16.78 -48.90 -0.47
CA MET A 456 16.28 -49.86 -1.45
C MET A 456 17.40 -50.31 -2.41
N PRO A 457 18.44 -51.01 -1.92
CA PRO A 457 19.61 -51.37 -2.70
C PRO A 457 19.27 -52.28 -3.90
N ARG A 458 20.12 -52.24 -4.93
CA ARG A 458 20.01 -53.01 -6.16
C ARG A 458 19.86 -54.51 -5.85
N THR A 459 18.96 -55.19 -6.58
CA THR A 459 18.96 -56.66 -6.61
C THR A 459 20.21 -57.07 -7.38
N LYS A 460 21.19 -57.72 -6.74
CA LYS A 460 22.45 -58.14 -7.39
C LYS A 460 22.13 -58.91 -8.67
N ASN A 461 22.74 -58.48 -9.79
CA ASN A 461 22.60 -59.18 -11.06
C ASN A 461 23.31 -60.54 -10.93
N PRO A 462 22.65 -61.69 -11.14
CA PRO A 462 23.26 -63.02 -10.96
C PRO A 462 24.44 -63.32 -11.89
N TYR A 463 24.74 -62.44 -12.85
CA TYR A 463 25.69 -62.66 -13.94
C TYR A 463 26.92 -61.73 -13.91
N GLU A 464 27.11 -60.93 -12.85
CA GLU A 464 28.27 -60.02 -12.72
C GLU A 464 29.60 -60.74 -12.32
N GLU A 465 29.59 -62.05 -12.03
CA GLU A 465 30.80 -62.83 -11.65
C GLU A 465 31.56 -63.47 -12.84
N GLY A 466 31.40 -62.95 -14.05
CA GLY A 466 31.75 -63.69 -15.27
C GLY A 466 32.83 -63.11 -16.19
N TYR A 467 33.72 -62.21 -15.77
CA TYR A 467 34.96 -61.93 -16.52
C TYR A 467 35.94 -61.07 -15.70
N ASP A 468 36.92 -61.71 -15.07
CA ASP A 468 38.12 -61.06 -14.53
C ASP A 468 39.28 -61.49 -15.45
N PRO A 469 39.76 -60.65 -16.38
CA PRO A 469 41.01 -60.91 -17.06
C PRO A 469 42.16 -60.39 -16.19
N ASP A 470 42.90 -61.34 -15.60
CA ASP A 470 44.20 -61.10 -14.93
C ASP A 470 45.18 -60.26 -15.79
#